data_AF-A0A2X0IJ16-F1
#
_entry.id   AF-A0A2X0IJ16-F1
#
_cell.length_a   1.000
_cell.length_b   1.000
_cell.length_c   1.000
_cell.angle_alpha   90.00
_cell.angle_beta   90.00
_cell.angle_gamma   90.00
#
_symmetry.space_group_name_H-M   'P 1'
#
loop_
_entity.id
_entity.type
_entity.pdbx_description
1 polymer ?
#
loop_
_entity_poly.entity_id
_entity_poly.type
_entity_poly.pdbx_seq_one_letter_code
_entity_poly.pdbx_strand_id
1 'polypeptide(L)'
;MTVHDYGADSHRKERIAHAAEAGGFAAEIEARTPDGKARSDVRIIGADGREFGFEPQLQKSSALAIRRRDRARRDNGILPVWHVTDPYHELIDQAAWARTDKDLPAQYIREAQRLEVRGGIYELIMEKCDRRSSSICPVQRTGRCGQYHPTWKIAARQLDDLVRDIAAGTWVSVVERFGRITRWFWTSEKNRRTYVDSGGEFLESEQVIRASVPRQRDRRAIGPRDVECIRDRTEAFVPGEKQPPRDTGESFRPVITLSATAATGKPAGQACDLDGSERLELAAALGCSPMDIGPCGRRGAPIVRYGDKARGTLCVDCKVGLPSV
;
A
#
# COMPACT_ATOMS: atom_id res chain seq x y z
N MET A 1 12.57 2.28 37.27
CA MET A 1 13.20 0.94 37.21
C MET A 1 12.53 0.19 36.07
N THR A 2 13.08 0.28 34.86
CA THR A 2 12.48 -0.29 33.65
C THR A 2 12.88 -1.74 33.58
N VAL A 3 11.94 -2.65 33.81
CA VAL A 3 12.13 -4.07 33.48
C VAL A 3 12.34 -4.12 31.97
N HIS A 4 13.59 -4.32 31.54
CA HIS A 4 13.85 -4.69 30.16
C HIS A 4 13.16 -6.04 29.93
N ASP A 5 12.05 -6.02 29.20
CA ASP A 5 11.29 -7.20 28.81
C ASP A 5 12.10 -7.98 27.75
N TYR A 6 13.13 -8.70 28.20
CA TYR A 6 14.01 -9.52 27.37
C TYR A 6 13.27 -10.64 26.62
N GLY A 7 12.00 -10.93 26.95
CA GLY A 7 11.19 -11.96 26.28
C GLY A 7 10.47 -11.48 25.03
N ALA A 8 10.31 -10.17 24.83
CA ALA A 8 9.45 -9.63 23.78
C ALA A 8 9.95 -9.94 22.36
N ASP A 9 11.26 -10.06 22.18
CA ASP A 9 11.88 -10.48 20.90
C ASP A 9 11.63 -11.97 20.62
N SER A 10 11.96 -12.85 21.58
CA SER A 10 11.74 -14.30 21.49
C SER A 10 10.28 -14.63 21.18
N HIS A 11 9.34 -14.02 21.88
CA HIS A 11 7.92 -14.29 21.69
C HIS A 11 7.40 -13.83 20.32
N ARG A 12 7.99 -12.81 19.70
CA ARG A 12 7.63 -12.43 18.33
C ARG A 12 8.14 -13.46 17.32
N LYS A 13 9.36 -13.97 17.50
CA LYS A 13 9.93 -15.02 16.64
C LYS A 13 9.10 -16.30 16.72
N GLU A 14 8.82 -16.76 17.93
CA GLU A 14 7.96 -17.93 18.20
C GLU A 14 6.59 -17.76 17.55
N ARG A 15 5.95 -16.60 17.74
CA ARG A 15 4.63 -16.33 17.15
C ARG A 15 4.65 -16.33 15.62
N ILE A 16 5.63 -15.70 15.00
CA ILE A 16 5.75 -15.68 13.53
C ILE A 16 5.93 -17.10 13.00
N ALA A 17 6.79 -17.90 13.63
CA ALA A 17 6.98 -19.30 13.26
C ALA A 17 5.67 -20.10 13.39
N HIS A 18 4.99 -20.01 14.53
CA HIS A 18 3.71 -20.69 14.74
C HIS A 18 2.60 -20.22 13.78
N ALA A 19 2.56 -18.94 13.44
CA ALA A 19 1.61 -18.43 12.45
C ALA A 19 1.83 -19.05 11.07
N ALA A 20 3.09 -19.21 10.66
CA ALA A 20 3.47 -19.86 9.42
C ALA A 20 3.13 -21.37 9.43
N GLU A 21 3.48 -22.08 10.50
CA GLU A 21 3.17 -23.51 10.69
C GLU A 21 1.66 -23.76 10.68
N ALA A 22 0.89 -22.91 11.36
CA ALA A 22 -0.58 -22.97 11.34
C ALA A 22 -1.17 -22.70 9.94
N GLY A 23 -0.43 -22.01 9.07
CA GLY A 23 -0.74 -21.84 7.65
C GLY A 23 -0.29 -23.00 6.76
N GLY A 24 0.36 -24.04 7.32
CA GLY A 24 0.91 -25.17 6.58
C GLY A 24 2.29 -24.93 5.97
N PHE A 25 3.01 -23.89 6.40
CA PHE A 25 4.34 -23.54 5.89
C PHE A 25 5.44 -24.00 6.84
N ALA A 26 6.57 -24.44 6.28
CA ALA A 26 7.74 -24.79 7.09
C ALA A 26 8.41 -23.51 7.63
N ALA A 27 8.68 -23.48 8.92
CA ALA A 27 9.36 -22.36 9.58
C ALA A 27 10.53 -22.84 10.44
N GLU A 28 11.63 -22.08 10.40
CA GLU A 28 12.83 -22.32 11.19
C GLU A 28 13.19 -21.04 11.94
N ILE A 29 13.20 -21.09 13.27
CA ILE A 29 13.66 -19.97 14.10
C ILE A 29 15.18 -19.92 14.06
N GLU A 30 15.73 -18.71 13.92
CA GLU A 30 17.17 -18.43 14.01
C GLU A 30 18.03 -19.17 12.98
N ALA A 31 17.45 -19.40 11.79
CA ALA A 31 18.04 -20.15 10.70
C ALA A 31 19.21 -19.40 10.06
N ARG A 32 20.30 -20.13 9.77
CA ARG A 32 21.46 -19.59 9.06
C ARG A 32 21.33 -19.84 7.57
N THR A 33 21.79 -18.85 6.79
CA THR A 33 22.03 -19.01 5.35
C THR A 33 23.03 -20.14 5.08
N PRO A 34 22.97 -20.79 3.91
CA PRO A 34 23.91 -21.88 3.56
C PRO A 34 25.39 -21.47 3.61
N ASP A 35 25.71 -20.20 3.34
CA ASP A 35 27.07 -19.66 3.42
C ASP A 35 27.50 -19.31 4.86
N GLY A 36 26.59 -19.42 5.84
CA GLY A 36 26.78 -19.13 7.25
C GLY A 36 26.95 -17.64 7.58
N LYS A 37 26.86 -16.73 6.60
CA LYS A 37 27.19 -15.30 6.78
C LYS A 37 26.02 -14.46 7.24
N ALA A 38 24.79 -14.92 7.01
CA ALA A 38 23.58 -14.28 7.50
C ALA A 38 22.72 -15.27 8.30
N ARG A 39 22.03 -14.73 9.31
CA ARG A 39 21.00 -15.44 10.09
C ARG A 39 19.71 -14.67 9.91
N SER A 40 18.62 -15.41 9.68
CA SER A 40 17.27 -14.86 9.75
C SER A 40 16.67 -15.20 11.09
N ASP A 41 15.99 -14.24 11.72
CA ASP A 41 15.36 -14.49 13.02
C ASP A 41 14.27 -15.55 12.91
N VAL A 42 13.49 -15.53 11.82
CA VAL A 42 12.61 -16.64 11.41
C VAL A 42 12.69 -16.79 9.89
N ARG A 43 12.98 -18.00 9.42
CA ARG A 43 12.97 -18.36 8.00
C ARG A 43 11.70 -19.17 7.71
N ILE A 44 10.99 -18.80 6.65
CA ILE A 44 9.75 -19.47 6.21
C ILE A 44 9.91 -19.87 4.74
N ILE A 45 9.53 -21.11 4.42
CA ILE A 45 9.44 -21.59 3.03
C ILE A 45 7.99 -21.42 2.57
N GLY A 46 7.79 -20.55 1.58
CA GLY A 46 6.47 -20.25 1.04
C GLY A 46 5.95 -21.32 0.07
N ALA A 47 4.69 -21.14 -0.34
CA ALA A 47 3.96 -22.08 -1.22
C ALA A 47 4.66 -22.35 -2.56
N ASP A 48 5.41 -21.38 -3.07
CA ASP A 48 6.14 -21.47 -4.34
C ASP A 48 7.63 -21.78 -4.17
N GLY A 49 8.03 -22.24 -2.98
CA GLY A 49 9.41 -22.57 -2.66
C GLY A 49 10.30 -21.35 -2.42
N ARG A 50 9.78 -20.12 -2.52
CA ARG A 50 10.54 -18.92 -2.11
C ARG A 50 10.76 -18.92 -0.61
N GLU A 51 11.91 -18.38 -0.22
CA GLU A 51 12.26 -18.23 1.18
C GLU A 51 12.03 -16.81 1.67
N PHE A 52 11.40 -16.68 2.82
CA PHE A 52 11.13 -15.41 3.48
C PHE A 52 11.88 -15.37 4.81
N GLY A 53 12.64 -14.29 5.06
CA GLY A 53 13.32 -14.06 6.32
C GLY A 53 12.58 -12.97 7.11
N PHE A 54 11.84 -13.34 8.15
CA PHE A 54 11.18 -12.40 9.03
C PHE A 54 12.15 -11.89 10.10
N GLU A 55 12.17 -10.58 10.28
CA GLU A 55 13.21 -9.85 11.03
C GLU A 55 12.58 -8.85 12.01
N PRO A 56 12.14 -9.30 13.21
CA PRO A 56 11.73 -8.40 14.28
C PRO A 56 12.88 -7.48 14.72
N GLN A 57 12.82 -6.21 14.31
CA GLN A 57 13.80 -5.20 14.64
C GLN A 57 13.25 -4.26 15.73
N LEU A 58 13.37 -4.70 16.99
CA LEU A 58 12.90 -3.93 18.15
C LEU A 58 13.89 -2.83 18.58
N GLN A 59 15.16 -2.99 18.24
CA GLN A 59 16.22 -2.01 18.54
C GLN A 59 16.52 -1.15 17.32
N LYS A 60 16.93 0.11 17.56
CA LYS A 60 17.30 1.03 16.48
C LYS A 60 18.46 0.49 15.66
N SER A 61 18.31 0.54 14.34
CA SER A 61 19.35 0.22 13.37
C SER A 61 19.36 1.29 12.29
N SER A 62 20.55 1.66 11.80
CA SER A 62 20.67 2.71 10.78
C SER A 62 20.14 2.24 9.43
N ALA A 63 19.59 3.18 8.64
CA ALA A 63 19.10 2.88 7.28
C ALA A 63 20.14 2.16 6.40
N LEU A 64 21.42 2.53 6.51
CA LEU A 64 22.50 1.89 5.74
C LEU A 64 22.72 0.43 6.18
N ALA A 65 22.66 0.14 7.49
CA ALA A 65 22.79 -1.21 8.01
C ALA A 65 21.62 -2.10 7.55
N ILE A 66 20.39 -1.55 7.54
CA ILE A 66 19.21 -2.24 6.99
C ILE A 66 19.42 -2.59 5.53
N ARG A 67 19.72 -1.61 4.68
CA ARG A 67 19.89 -1.84 3.23
C ARG A 67 20.98 -2.87 2.93
N ARG A 68 22.06 -2.89 3.71
CA ARG A 68 23.12 -3.91 3.60
C ARG A 68 22.64 -5.30 3.97
N ARG A 69 21.92 -5.44 5.09
CA ARG A 69 21.34 -6.72 5.53
C ARG A 69 20.28 -7.23 4.55
N ASP A 70 19.42 -6.33 4.08
CA ASP A 70 18.37 -6.63 3.11
C ASP A 70 18.98 -7.17 1.81
N ARG A 71 19.99 -6.46 1.27
CA ARG A 71 20.76 -6.90 0.11
C ARG A 71 21.42 -8.27 0.32
N ALA A 72 22.13 -8.46 1.43
CA ALA A 72 22.85 -9.71 1.70
C ALA A 72 21.90 -10.92 1.75
N ARG A 73 20.68 -10.76 2.26
CA ARG A 73 19.66 -11.81 2.28
C ARG A 73 19.11 -12.09 0.89
N ARG A 74 18.79 -11.05 0.11
CA ARG A 74 18.31 -11.20 -1.26
C ARG A 74 19.36 -11.85 -2.18
N ASP A 75 20.63 -11.49 -2.00
CA ASP A 75 21.74 -12.13 -2.73
C ASP A 75 21.85 -13.64 -2.41
N ASN A 76 21.27 -14.11 -1.30
CA ASN A 76 21.13 -15.51 -0.91
C ASN A 76 19.74 -16.11 -1.20
N GLY A 77 18.90 -15.43 -2.00
CA GLY A 77 17.57 -15.93 -2.37
C GLY A 77 16.50 -15.80 -1.27
N ILE A 78 16.80 -15.11 -0.16
CA ILE A 78 15.87 -14.90 0.95
C ILE A 78 15.25 -13.51 0.81
N LEU A 79 13.91 -13.44 0.74
CA LEU A 79 13.16 -12.19 0.75
C LEU A 79 12.95 -11.69 2.20
N PRO A 80 13.54 -10.56 2.61
CA PRO A 80 13.41 -10.10 3.99
C PRO A 80 12.04 -9.46 4.24
N VAL A 81 11.47 -9.75 5.39
CA VAL A 81 10.24 -9.15 5.92
C VAL A 81 10.58 -8.48 7.24
N TRP A 82 10.79 -7.17 7.20
CA TRP A 82 11.19 -6.42 8.38
C TRP A 82 9.98 -6.08 9.25
N HIS A 83 10.07 -6.36 10.53
CA HIS A 83 9.04 -6.01 11.50
C HIS A 83 9.58 -4.96 12.47
N VAL A 84 8.84 -3.86 12.68
CA VAL A 84 9.22 -2.80 13.61
C VAL A 84 8.06 -2.47 14.54
N THR A 85 8.35 -1.76 15.61
CA THR A 85 7.33 -1.25 16.55
C THR A 85 7.37 0.26 16.70
N ASP A 86 8.53 0.87 16.47
CA ASP A 86 8.75 2.31 16.57
C ASP A 86 8.38 3.00 15.23
N PRO A 87 7.38 3.91 15.20
CA PRO A 87 7.03 4.67 13.98
C PRO A 87 8.11 5.66 13.53
N TYR A 88 9.15 5.89 14.33
CA TYR A 88 10.32 6.72 13.99
C TYR A 88 11.51 5.89 13.49
N HIS A 89 11.38 4.56 13.38
CA HIS A 89 12.51 3.69 13.03
C HIS A 89 13.07 4.02 11.64
N GLU A 90 14.39 4.18 11.53
CA GLU A 90 15.08 4.53 10.27
C GLU A 90 14.94 3.47 9.15
N LEU A 91 14.42 2.30 9.48
CA LEU A 91 14.14 1.21 8.55
C LEU A 91 12.95 1.51 7.64
N ILE A 92 12.01 2.32 8.11
CA ILE A 92 10.78 2.63 7.39
C ILE A 92 11.13 3.18 6.01
N ASP A 93 10.51 2.58 5.00
CA ASP A 93 10.71 2.87 3.58
C ASP A 93 12.14 2.62 3.05
N GLN A 94 12.97 1.87 3.78
CA GLN A 94 14.30 1.43 3.31
C GLN A 94 14.31 0.00 2.75
N ALA A 95 13.34 -0.80 3.17
CA ALA A 95 13.11 -2.20 2.79
C ALA A 95 11.63 -2.53 3.07
N ALA A 96 11.13 -3.67 2.59
CA ALA A 96 9.75 -4.08 2.84
C ALA A 96 9.51 -4.30 4.35
N TRP A 97 8.54 -3.60 4.92
CA TRP A 97 8.36 -3.52 6.37
C TRP A 97 6.90 -3.67 6.79
N ALA A 98 6.68 -4.06 8.05
CA ALA A 98 5.39 -4.03 8.73
C ALA A 98 5.59 -3.51 10.15
N ARG A 99 4.66 -2.70 10.67
CA ARG A 99 4.72 -2.18 12.03
C ARG A 99 3.56 -2.65 12.87
N THR A 100 3.82 -3.07 14.10
CA THR A 100 2.77 -3.29 15.12
C THR A 100 2.93 -2.27 16.26
N ASP A 101 2.03 -2.30 17.24
CA ASP A 101 2.14 -1.43 18.41
C ASP A 101 3.43 -1.71 19.21
N LYS A 102 3.96 -0.64 19.80
CA LYS A 102 5.16 -0.65 20.64
C LYS A 102 4.79 -1.00 22.09
N ASP A 103 5.77 -1.51 22.83
CA ASP A 103 5.70 -1.70 24.29
C ASP A 103 4.52 -2.60 24.75
N LEU A 104 4.08 -3.51 23.86
CA LEU A 104 3.11 -4.54 24.20
C LEU A 104 3.74 -5.56 25.17
N PRO A 105 3.05 -5.95 26.25
CA PRO A 105 3.53 -6.98 27.17
C PRO A 105 3.75 -8.32 26.47
N ALA A 106 4.75 -9.09 26.92
CA ALA A 106 5.04 -10.44 26.44
C ALA A 106 3.80 -11.35 26.35
N GLN A 107 2.88 -11.28 27.32
CA GLN A 107 1.63 -12.04 27.31
C GLN A 107 0.75 -11.67 26.10
N TYR A 108 0.62 -10.38 25.78
CA TYR A 108 -0.14 -9.94 24.61
C TYR A 108 0.52 -10.39 23.31
N ILE A 109 1.85 -10.39 23.26
CA ILE A 109 2.58 -10.89 22.08
C ILE A 109 2.30 -12.38 21.89
N ARG A 110 2.23 -13.19 22.94
CA ARG A 110 1.95 -14.63 22.83
C ARG A 110 0.47 -14.96 22.58
N GLU A 111 -0.43 -14.33 23.34
CA GLU A 111 -1.82 -14.77 23.50
C GLU A 111 -2.82 -13.93 22.71
N ALA A 112 -2.47 -12.71 22.29
CA ALA A 112 -3.46 -11.84 21.66
C ALA A 112 -3.79 -12.35 20.25
N GLN A 113 -5.04 -12.71 20.00
CA GLN A 113 -5.58 -12.89 18.64
C GLN A 113 -5.56 -11.58 17.80
N ARG A 114 -5.05 -10.46 18.35
CA ARG A 114 -5.17 -9.11 17.79
C ARG A 114 -3.84 -8.33 17.73
N LEU A 115 -2.75 -8.95 17.29
CA LEU A 115 -1.53 -8.19 17.01
C LEU A 115 -1.66 -7.48 15.66
N GLU A 116 -2.31 -6.31 15.69
CA GLU A 116 -2.63 -5.54 14.50
C GLU A 116 -1.40 -4.85 13.90
N VAL A 117 -1.28 -4.98 12.59
CA VAL A 117 -0.34 -4.21 11.79
C VAL A 117 -0.90 -2.81 11.58
N ARG A 118 -0.11 -1.81 11.97
CA ARG A 118 -0.40 -0.38 11.96
C ARG A 118 0.19 0.36 10.76
N GLY A 119 1.15 -0.24 10.06
CA GLY A 119 1.84 0.40 8.94
C GLY A 119 2.66 -0.59 8.11
N GLY A 120 3.09 -0.16 6.93
CA GLY A 120 3.89 -0.97 6.00
C GLY A 120 3.07 -1.92 5.13
N ILE A 121 1.74 -1.95 5.32
CA ILE A 121 0.80 -2.70 4.50
C ILE A 121 -0.28 -1.78 3.92
N TYR A 122 -0.54 -1.91 2.63
CA TYR A 122 -1.48 -1.03 1.93
C TYR A 122 -2.46 -1.81 1.05
N GLU A 123 -3.68 -1.31 1.02
CA GLU A 123 -4.72 -1.70 0.09
C GLU A 123 -4.93 -0.64 -0.98
N LEU A 124 -5.23 -1.10 -2.19
CA LEU A 124 -5.54 -0.23 -3.31
C LEU A 124 -7.04 0.09 -3.30
N ILE A 125 -7.37 1.37 -3.26
CA ILE A 125 -8.75 1.85 -3.41
C ILE A 125 -8.83 2.68 -4.68
N MET A 126 -9.78 2.33 -5.54
CA MET A 126 -10.07 3.11 -6.75
C MET A 126 -11.07 4.19 -6.40
N GLU A 127 -10.62 5.44 -6.36
CA GLU A 127 -11.44 6.57 -5.98
C GLU A 127 -11.78 7.44 -7.19
N LYS A 128 -13.07 7.73 -7.37
CA LYS A 128 -13.53 8.59 -8.46
C LYS A 128 -13.10 10.04 -8.23
N CYS A 129 -12.58 10.68 -9.27
CA CYS A 129 -12.22 12.09 -9.27
C CYS A 129 -13.44 12.95 -9.59
N ASP A 130 -14.17 13.34 -8.55
CA ASP A 130 -15.36 14.16 -8.67
C ASP A 130 -15.45 15.23 -7.57
N ARG A 131 -16.56 15.98 -7.50
CA ARG A 131 -16.72 17.03 -6.50
C ARG A 131 -16.71 16.53 -5.05
N ARG A 132 -16.93 15.23 -4.81
CA ARG A 132 -16.90 14.61 -3.47
C ARG A 132 -15.49 14.16 -3.08
N SER A 133 -14.55 14.03 -4.02
CA SER A 133 -13.17 13.68 -3.69
C SER A 133 -12.50 14.84 -2.95
N SER A 134 -12.06 14.59 -1.72
CA SER A 134 -11.37 15.57 -0.86
C SER A 134 -9.97 15.92 -1.36
N SER A 135 -9.36 15.04 -2.14
CA SER A 135 -8.01 15.19 -2.69
C SER A 135 -8.03 15.82 -4.09
N ILE A 136 -6.93 16.52 -4.40
CA ILE A 136 -6.68 17.16 -5.71
C ILE A 136 -6.59 16.08 -6.79
N CYS A 137 -7.07 16.38 -8.01
CA CYS A 137 -6.90 15.49 -9.16
C CYS A 137 -5.40 15.31 -9.44
N PRO A 138 -4.86 14.07 -9.38
CA PRO A 138 -3.43 13.85 -9.54
C PRO A 138 -2.94 14.16 -10.97
N VAL A 139 -3.82 14.09 -11.97
CA VAL A 139 -3.50 14.38 -13.37
C VAL A 139 -3.73 15.85 -13.73
N GLN A 140 -4.93 16.39 -13.49
CA GLN A 140 -5.23 17.77 -13.87
C GLN A 140 -4.63 18.80 -12.92
N ARG A 141 -4.29 18.42 -11.67
CA ARG A 141 -3.78 19.27 -10.57
C ARG A 141 -4.69 20.43 -10.14
N THR A 142 -5.61 20.85 -10.99
CA THR A 142 -6.73 21.75 -10.72
C THR A 142 -7.99 21.15 -11.33
N GLY A 143 -9.16 21.37 -10.71
CA GLY A 143 -10.42 20.79 -11.20
C GLY A 143 -10.59 19.28 -10.91
N ARG A 144 -11.39 18.60 -11.74
CA ARG A 144 -11.77 17.18 -11.60
C ARG A 144 -11.86 16.55 -12.98
N CYS A 145 -11.25 15.37 -13.17
CA CYS A 145 -11.21 14.69 -14.47
C CYS A 145 -12.34 13.67 -14.67
N GLY A 146 -13.13 13.35 -13.63
CA GLY A 146 -14.22 12.38 -13.70
C GLY A 146 -13.79 10.91 -13.68
N GLN A 147 -12.49 10.62 -13.80
CA GLN A 147 -11.93 9.27 -13.88
C GLN A 147 -11.61 8.66 -12.52
N TYR A 148 -11.31 7.36 -12.47
CA TYR A 148 -10.87 6.69 -11.24
C TYR A 148 -9.35 6.77 -11.09
N HIS A 149 -8.91 7.11 -9.89
CA HIS A 149 -7.50 7.10 -9.53
C HIS A 149 -7.23 6.04 -8.45
N PRO A 150 -6.13 5.29 -8.58
CA PRO A 150 -5.63 4.48 -7.49
C PRO A 150 -5.25 5.36 -6.28
N THR A 151 -5.65 4.91 -5.10
CA THR A 151 -5.27 5.47 -3.80
C THR A 151 -4.83 4.32 -2.91
N TRP A 152 -3.60 4.35 -2.43
CA TRP A 152 -3.11 3.42 -1.43
C TRP A 152 -3.56 3.88 -0.04
N LYS A 153 -4.28 3.02 0.68
CA LYS A 153 -4.66 3.25 2.08
C LYS A 153 -4.04 2.18 2.95
N ILE A 154 -3.70 2.53 4.19
CA ILE A 154 -3.20 1.53 5.14
C ILE A 154 -4.28 0.48 5.34
N ALA A 155 -3.86 -0.78 5.25
CA ALA A 155 -4.72 -1.91 5.49
C ALA A 155 -4.64 -2.29 6.97
N ALA A 156 -5.78 -2.58 7.59
CA ALA A 156 -5.78 -3.25 8.90
C ALA A 156 -5.63 -4.76 8.67
N ARG A 157 -4.63 -5.38 9.31
CA ARG A 157 -4.41 -6.83 9.22
C ARG A 157 -3.78 -7.34 10.50
N GLN A 158 -4.08 -8.58 10.89
CA GLN A 158 -3.34 -9.24 11.96
C GLN A 158 -1.96 -9.66 11.46
N LEU A 159 -0.95 -9.61 12.33
CA LEU A 159 0.40 -10.04 11.99
C LEU A 159 0.40 -11.50 11.50
N ASP A 160 -0.34 -12.38 12.17
CA ASP A 160 -0.38 -13.80 11.86
C ASP A 160 -0.99 -14.05 10.47
N ASP A 161 -2.02 -13.29 10.10
CA ASP A 161 -2.60 -13.33 8.75
C ASP A 161 -1.58 -12.86 7.73
N LEU A 162 -0.92 -11.73 7.98
CA LEU A 162 0.12 -11.21 7.09
C LEU A 162 1.25 -12.23 6.87
N VAL A 163 1.70 -12.92 7.92
CA VAL A 163 2.72 -13.98 7.82
C VAL A 163 2.26 -15.07 6.87
N ARG A 164 1.06 -15.61 7.09
CA ARG A 164 0.47 -16.67 6.26
C ARG A 164 0.29 -16.22 4.82
N ASP A 165 -0.16 -15.00 4.62
CA ASP A 165 -0.45 -14.46 3.31
C ASP A 165 0.81 -14.18 2.47
N ILE A 166 1.87 -13.69 3.12
CA ILE A 166 3.19 -13.53 2.51
C ILE A 166 3.74 -14.91 2.11
N ALA A 167 3.70 -15.88 3.03
CA ALA A 167 4.16 -17.25 2.77
C ALA A 167 3.34 -17.92 1.64
N ALA A 168 2.04 -17.65 1.56
CA ALA A 168 1.17 -18.09 0.48
C ALA A 168 1.41 -17.37 -0.85
N GLY A 169 2.22 -16.30 -0.87
CA GLY A 169 2.45 -15.45 -2.05
C GLY A 169 1.24 -14.60 -2.45
N THR A 170 0.21 -14.51 -1.60
CA THR A 170 -0.96 -13.66 -1.83
C THR A 170 -0.68 -12.21 -1.49
N TRP A 171 0.37 -11.95 -0.70
CA TRP A 171 0.90 -10.64 -0.38
C TRP A 171 2.36 -10.53 -0.83
N VAL A 172 2.68 -9.41 -1.46
CA VAL A 172 3.94 -9.18 -2.16
C VAL A 172 4.50 -7.82 -1.78
N SER A 173 5.82 -7.75 -1.68
CA SER A 173 6.52 -6.49 -1.44
C SER A 173 6.62 -5.69 -2.74
N VAL A 174 6.30 -4.40 -2.69
CA VAL A 174 6.40 -3.48 -3.82
C VAL A 174 7.16 -2.22 -3.41
N VAL A 175 7.68 -1.52 -4.42
CA VAL A 175 8.42 -0.28 -4.24
C VAL A 175 7.83 0.77 -5.17
N GLU A 176 7.38 1.89 -4.61
CA GLU A 176 6.73 2.94 -5.39
C GLU A 176 7.36 4.30 -5.10
N ARG A 177 7.44 5.13 -6.14
CA ARG A 177 7.88 6.51 -6.00
C ARG A 177 6.72 7.41 -5.62
N PHE A 178 6.79 7.97 -4.42
CA PHE A 178 5.87 8.97 -3.91
C PHE A 178 6.52 10.36 -3.94
N GLY A 179 6.38 11.06 -5.08
CA GLY A 179 7.02 12.35 -5.31
C GLY A 179 8.55 12.27 -5.23
N ARG A 180 9.13 12.83 -4.16
CA ARG A 180 10.58 12.77 -3.88
C ARG A 180 11.00 11.60 -2.99
N ILE A 181 10.05 10.87 -2.42
CA ILE A 181 10.29 9.77 -1.50
C ILE A 181 10.01 8.46 -2.24
N THR A 182 10.73 7.40 -1.88
CA THR A 182 10.42 6.03 -2.31
C THR A 182 9.83 5.30 -1.12
N ARG A 183 8.70 4.61 -1.30
CA ARG A 183 8.08 3.79 -0.24
C ARG A 183 8.23 2.32 -0.56
N TRP A 184 8.55 1.55 0.47
CA TRP A 184 8.56 0.09 0.43
C TRP A 184 7.40 -0.40 1.28
N PHE A 185 6.56 -1.26 0.74
CA PHE A 185 5.41 -1.77 1.47
C PHE A 185 4.91 -3.11 0.92
N TRP A 186 4.03 -3.77 1.67
CA TRP A 186 3.33 -4.96 1.25
C TRP A 186 1.93 -4.63 0.76
N THR A 187 1.49 -5.32 -0.29
CA THR A 187 0.10 -5.28 -0.75
C THR A 187 -0.32 -6.65 -1.25
N SER A 188 -1.63 -6.88 -1.40
CA SER A 188 -2.11 -8.11 -2.02
C SER A 188 -1.70 -8.19 -3.49
N GLU A 189 -1.41 -9.39 -3.98
CA GLU A 189 -1.09 -9.64 -5.38
C GLU A 189 -2.20 -9.15 -6.32
N LYS A 190 -3.47 -9.24 -5.87
CA LYS A 190 -4.62 -8.68 -6.57
C LYS A 190 -4.51 -7.15 -6.74
N ASN A 191 -4.15 -6.44 -5.68
CA ASN A 191 -3.97 -4.99 -5.72
C ASN A 191 -2.75 -4.61 -6.58
N ARG A 192 -1.64 -5.36 -6.47
CA ARG A 192 -0.46 -5.15 -7.33
C ARG A 192 -0.84 -5.24 -8.80
N ARG A 193 -1.57 -6.28 -9.21
CA ARG A 193 -2.05 -6.46 -10.59
C ARG A 193 -2.98 -5.32 -11.00
N THR A 194 -3.99 -5.03 -10.18
CA THR A 194 -4.95 -3.95 -10.47
C THR A 194 -4.25 -2.60 -10.66
N TYR A 195 -3.21 -2.32 -9.87
CA TYR A 195 -2.41 -1.11 -10.00
C TYR A 195 -1.63 -1.07 -11.32
N VAL A 196 -0.95 -2.16 -11.67
CA VAL A 196 -0.20 -2.27 -12.94
C VAL A 196 -1.14 -2.19 -14.14
N ASP A 197 -2.26 -2.89 -14.10
CA ASP A 197 -3.32 -2.85 -15.12
C ASP A 197 -3.91 -1.44 -15.26
N SER A 198 -3.81 -0.63 -14.21
CA SER A 198 -4.22 0.78 -14.24
C SER A 198 -3.18 1.72 -14.87
N GLY A 199 -2.06 1.19 -15.37
CA GLY A 199 -0.93 1.96 -15.89
C GLY A 199 0.05 2.39 -14.80
N GLY A 200 -0.01 1.78 -13.62
CA GLY A 200 0.95 2.01 -12.56
C GLY A 200 2.24 1.24 -12.75
N GLU A 201 3.34 1.85 -12.32
CA GLU A 201 4.66 1.25 -12.38
C GLU A 201 5.25 1.16 -10.98
N PHE A 202 5.81 0.00 -10.66
CA PHE A 202 6.64 -0.19 -9.49
C PHE A 202 8.11 -0.11 -9.88
N LEU A 203 8.93 0.34 -8.93
CA LEU A 203 10.38 0.27 -9.09
C LEU A 203 10.84 -1.16 -8.84
N GLU A 204 11.79 -1.61 -9.64
CA GLU A 204 12.44 -2.91 -9.44
C GLU A 204 13.23 -2.92 -8.13
N SER A 205 12.87 -3.85 -7.24
CA SER A 205 13.40 -3.91 -5.88
C SER A 205 14.93 -4.07 -5.89
N GLU A 206 15.50 -4.92 -6.76
CA GLU A 206 16.95 -5.08 -6.85
C GLU A 206 17.65 -3.80 -7.31
N GLN A 207 17.05 -3.04 -8.22
CA GLN A 207 17.64 -1.79 -8.74
C GLN A 207 17.70 -0.73 -7.64
N VAL A 208 16.61 -0.57 -6.89
CA VAL A 208 16.54 0.39 -5.78
C VAL A 208 17.56 0.05 -4.71
N ILE A 209 17.70 -1.22 -4.33
CA ILE A 209 18.67 -1.67 -3.33
C ILE A 209 20.11 -1.44 -3.79
N ARG A 210 20.44 -1.80 -5.04
CA ARG A 210 21.78 -1.62 -5.61
C ARG A 210 22.19 -0.15 -5.69
N ALA A 211 21.26 0.74 -6.04
CA ALA A 211 21.51 2.18 -6.06
C ALA A 211 21.68 2.77 -4.65
N SER A 212 21.06 2.15 -3.65
CA SER A 212 20.93 2.66 -2.29
C SER A 212 22.09 2.30 -1.35
N VAL A 213 22.93 1.33 -1.71
CA VAL A 213 24.12 0.93 -0.93
C VAL A 213 25.37 1.44 -1.66
N PRO A 214 26.13 2.40 -1.10
CA PRO A 214 27.37 2.85 -1.71
C PRO A 214 28.27 1.65 -1.98
N ARG A 215 28.73 1.49 -3.23
CA ARG A 215 29.81 0.54 -3.54
C ARG A 215 30.96 0.87 -2.61
N GLN A 216 31.45 -0.14 -1.90
CA GLN A 216 32.64 -0.02 -1.07
C GLN A 216 33.74 0.51 -1.97
N ARG A 217 34.04 1.82 -1.90
CA ARG A 217 35.20 2.36 -2.57
C ARG A 217 36.38 1.61 -1.96
N ASP A 218 37.17 0.97 -2.80
CA ASP A 218 38.50 0.50 -2.42
C ASP A 218 39.14 1.63 -1.64
N ARG A 219 39.50 1.34 -0.38
CA ARG A 219 40.25 2.26 0.47
C ARG A 219 41.62 2.46 -0.17
N ARG A 220 41.71 3.28 -1.21
CA ARG A 220 42.97 3.95 -1.53
C ARG A 220 43.33 4.73 -0.29
N ALA A 221 44.49 4.40 0.29
CA ALA A 221 45.04 5.04 1.46
C ALA A 221 44.92 6.57 1.30
N ILE A 222 44.00 7.16 2.05
CA ILE A 222 43.94 8.61 2.20
C ILE A 222 45.14 8.93 3.08
N GLY A 223 46.13 9.63 2.52
CA GLY A 223 47.29 10.12 3.26
C GLY A 223 46.88 10.94 4.49
N PRO A 224 47.82 11.19 5.42
CA PRO A 224 47.53 11.85 6.69
C PRO A 224 46.82 13.17 6.43
N ARG A 225 45.58 13.30 6.92
CA ARG A 225 44.84 14.56 6.89
C ARG A 225 45.34 15.41 8.05
N ASP A 226 45.64 16.66 7.76
CA ASP A 226 45.99 17.68 8.74
C ASP A 226 44.92 17.77 9.84
N VAL A 227 45.40 17.74 11.08
CA VAL A 227 44.59 17.60 12.31
C VAL A 227 44.02 18.95 12.77
N GLU A 228 44.20 20.02 12.01
CA GLU A 228 43.73 21.37 12.36
C GLU A 228 42.39 21.72 11.72
N CYS A 229 41.35 20.98 12.10
CA CYS A 229 39.99 21.52 12.09
C CYS A 229 39.11 20.78 13.10
N ILE A 230 39.53 20.77 14.36
CA ILE A 230 38.64 20.50 15.49
C ILE A 230 37.82 21.77 15.67
N ARG A 231 36.68 21.86 14.99
CA ARG A 231 35.63 22.79 15.42
C ARG A 231 35.16 22.32 16.79
N ASP A 232 35.41 23.17 17.77
CA ASP A 232 34.93 23.09 19.14
C ASP A 232 33.45 22.64 19.15
N ARG A 233 33.21 21.36 19.49
CA ARG A 233 31.88 20.84 19.78
C ARG A 233 31.65 20.97 21.28
N THR A 234 31.61 22.20 21.75
CA THR A 234 31.15 22.59 23.09
C THR A 234 29.72 23.14 23.06
N GLU A 235 28.98 22.90 21.98
CA GLU A 235 27.52 23.00 22.00
C GLU A 235 26.96 21.73 22.64
N ALA A 236 26.54 21.88 23.90
CA ALA A 236 25.71 20.91 24.59
C ALA A 236 24.60 20.43 23.65
N PHE A 237 24.44 19.11 23.53
CA PHE A 237 23.34 18.47 22.83
C PHE A 237 22.02 18.97 23.43
N VAL A 238 21.47 20.04 22.86
CA VAL A 238 20.07 20.39 23.04
C VAL A 238 19.32 19.21 22.43
N PRO A 239 18.47 18.50 23.18
CA PRO A 239 17.62 17.46 22.61
C PRO A 239 16.80 18.12 21.51
N GLY A 240 17.21 17.91 20.25
CA GLY A 240 16.52 18.46 19.10
C GLY A 240 15.07 18.02 19.13
N GLU A 241 14.19 18.85 18.56
CA GLU A 241 12.79 18.51 18.33
C GLU A 241 12.69 17.05 17.85
N LYS A 242 11.75 16.29 18.44
CA LYS A 242 11.51 14.90 18.03
C LYS A 242 11.27 14.92 16.53
N GLN A 243 12.12 14.21 15.76
CA GLN A 243 11.90 14.02 14.33
C GLN A 243 10.45 13.58 14.11
N PRO A 244 9.75 14.06 13.07
CA PRO A 244 8.39 13.62 12.80
C PRO A 244 8.35 12.09 12.55
N PRO A 245 7.20 11.43 12.83
CA PRO A 245 7.03 10.01 12.52
C PRO A 245 7.37 9.74 11.06
N ARG A 246 8.10 8.65 10.81
CA ARG A 246 8.38 8.20 9.43
C ARG A 246 7.17 7.48 8.85
N ASP A 247 6.51 6.68 9.68
CA ASP A 247 5.18 6.16 9.38
C ASP A 247 4.12 7.20 9.79
N THR A 248 3.65 7.97 8.81
CA THR A 248 2.64 9.00 9.05
C THR A 248 1.21 8.45 9.13
N GLY A 249 1.00 7.16 8.83
CA GLY A 249 -0.35 6.62 8.79
C GLY A 249 -1.16 7.05 7.56
N GLU A 250 -0.58 7.81 6.64
CA GLU A 250 -1.32 8.52 5.60
C GLU A 250 -1.53 7.69 4.34
N SER A 251 -2.76 7.74 3.82
CA SER A 251 -3.09 7.30 2.47
C SER A 251 -2.40 8.17 1.42
N PHE A 252 -2.06 7.61 0.27
CA PHE A 252 -1.43 8.35 -0.82
C PHE A 252 -1.99 8.01 -2.19
N ARG A 253 -1.90 8.97 -3.11
CA ARG A 253 -2.45 8.88 -4.47
C ARG A 253 -1.33 9.02 -5.51
N PRO A 254 -1.00 7.97 -6.26
CA PRO A 254 -0.10 8.11 -7.40
C PRO A 254 -0.73 8.86 -8.57
N VAL A 255 0.14 9.33 -9.47
CA VAL A 255 -0.24 10.12 -10.65
C VAL A 255 -0.59 9.20 -11.81
N ILE A 256 -1.69 8.48 -11.66
CA ILE A 256 -2.18 7.49 -12.64
C ILE A 256 -3.68 7.67 -12.81
N THR A 257 -4.20 7.44 -14.02
CA THR A 257 -5.63 7.53 -14.32
C THR A 257 -6.09 6.32 -15.10
N LEU A 258 -7.17 5.70 -14.63
CA LEU A 258 -7.96 4.84 -15.49
C LEU A 258 -8.82 5.72 -16.40
N SER A 259 -8.42 5.86 -17.67
CA SER A 259 -9.42 6.17 -18.69
C SER A 259 -10.35 4.98 -18.74
N ALA A 260 -11.64 5.16 -18.46
CA ALA A 260 -12.61 4.09 -18.57
C ALA A 260 -12.58 3.46 -19.97
N THR A 261 -11.73 2.46 -20.16
CA THR A 261 -11.71 1.61 -21.35
C THR A 261 -12.38 0.31 -20.92
N ALA A 262 -13.68 0.27 -21.22
CA ALA A 262 -14.51 -0.91 -21.33
C ALA A 262 -14.28 -2.03 -20.30
N ALA A 263 -14.80 -1.84 -19.09
CA ALA A 263 -15.50 -2.97 -18.49
C ALA A 263 -16.63 -3.33 -19.47
N THR A 264 -16.62 -4.53 -20.04
CA THR A 264 -17.68 -5.12 -20.86
C THR A 264 -18.95 -5.42 -20.05
N GLY A 265 -19.26 -4.59 -19.05
CA GLY A 265 -20.59 -4.40 -18.52
C GLY A 265 -21.20 -3.17 -19.19
N LYS A 266 -22.30 -3.38 -19.93
CA LYS A 266 -23.11 -2.33 -20.56
C LYS A 266 -23.10 -1.01 -19.77
N PRO A 267 -22.93 0.15 -20.44
CA PRO A 267 -22.72 1.42 -19.77
C PRO A 267 -23.86 1.74 -18.81
N ALA A 268 -23.49 2.06 -17.57
CA ALA A 268 -24.37 2.72 -16.62
C ALA A 268 -24.75 4.09 -17.21
N GLY A 269 -26.02 4.22 -17.61
CA GLY A 269 -26.64 5.49 -17.97
C GLY A 269 -25.98 6.20 -19.15
N GLN A 270 -26.29 5.77 -20.37
CA GLN A 270 -26.09 6.58 -21.56
C GLN A 270 -26.70 7.97 -21.28
N ALA A 271 -25.87 9.01 -21.37
CA ALA A 271 -26.34 10.38 -21.23
C ALA A 271 -27.45 10.62 -22.25
N CYS A 272 -28.44 11.42 -21.85
CA CYS A 272 -29.45 11.88 -22.78
C CYS A 272 -28.78 13.00 -23.60
N ASP A 273 -28.20 12.65 -24.76
CA ASP A 273 -27.54 13.56 -25.70
C ASP A 273 -28.60 14.44 -26.41
N LEU A 274 -29.37 15.19 -25.62
CA LEU A 274 -30.22 16.26 -26.12
C LEU A 274 -29.50 17.57 -25.89
N ASP A 275 -29.40 18.38 -26.94
CA ASP A 275 -29.02 19.77 -26.78
C ASP A 275 -30.13 20.57 -26.04
N GLY A 276 -29.83 21.83 -25.72
CA GLY A 276 -30.77 22.68 -24.98
C GLY A 276 -32.09 22.92 -25.71
N SER A 277 -32.07 22.98 -27.05
CA SER A 277 -33.24 23.22 -27.89
C SER A 277 -34.11 21.97 -27.99
N GLU A 278 -33.50 20.82 -28.27
CA GLU A 278 -34.18 19.53 -28.37
C GLU A 278 -34.86 19.16 -27.04
N ARG A 279 -34.20 19.48 -25.92
CA ARG A 279 -34.75 19.26 -24.58
C ARG A 279 -35.95 20.17 -24.29
N LEU A 280 -35.93 21.42 -24.76
CA LEU A 280 -37.05 22.35 -24.60
C LEU A 280 -38.27 21.90 -25.44
N GLU A 281 -38.04 21.51 -26.69
CA GLU A 281 -39.09 21.02 -27.59
C GLU A 281 -39.74 19.75 -27.06
N LEU A 282 -38.93 18.79 -26.60
CA LEU A 282 -39.43 17.54 -26.03
C LEU A 282 -40.19 17.77 -24.72
N ALA A 283 -39.76 18.73 -23.90
CA ALA A 283 -40.44 19.12 -22.67
C ALA A 283 -41.81 19.73 -22.95
N ALA A 284 -41.90 20.58 -23.98
CA ALA A 284 -43.15 21.14 -24.45
C ALA A 284 -44.11 20.04 -24.97
N ALA A 285 -43.61 19.10 -25.77
CA ALA A 285 -44.41 17.99 -26.30
C ALA A 285 -44.94 17.05 -25.20
N LEU A 286 -44.16 16.84 -24.14
CA LEU A 286 -44.53 15.98 -23.01
C LEU A 286 -45.23 16.74 -21.87
N GLY A 287 -45.33 18.06 -21.98
CA GLY A 287 -45.90 18.96 -20.99
C GLY A 287 -45.19 18.90 -19.63
N CYS A 288 -43.87 18.73 -19.60
CA CYS A 288 -43.07 18.67 -18.37
C CYS A 288 -42.00 19.77 -18.35
N SER A 289 -41.24 19.88 -17.25
CA SER A 289 -40.07 20.76 -17.23
C SER A 289 -38.94 20.14 -18.07
N PRO A 290 -38.09 20.95 -18.75
CA PRO A 290 -36.86 20.47 -19.39
C PRO A 290 -35.92 19.71 -18.44
N MET A 291 -35.97 20.04 -17.15
CA MET A 291 -35.22 19.37 -16.09
C MET A 291 -35.78 17.99 -15.73
N ASP A 292 -37.04 17.73 -16.06
CA ASP A 292 -37.69 16.44 -15.80
C ASP A 292 -37.28 15.37 -16.82
N ILE A 293 -36.68 15.79 -17.94
CA ILE A 293 -36.21 14.89 -19.00
C ILE A 293 -34.86 14.29 -18.61
N GLY A 294 -34.83 12.97 -18.51
CA GLY A 294 -33.63 12.19 -18.25
C GLY A 294 -33.55 10.94 -19.13
N PRO A 295 -32.38 10.28 -19.18
CA PRO A 295 -32.21 9.10 -20.00
C PRO A 295 -32.91 7.90 -19.39
N CYS A 296 -33.49 7.06 -20.26
CA CYS A 296 -33.92 5.72 -19.91
C CYS A 296 -32.73 4.89 -19.38
N GLY A 297 -32.94 4.20 -18.26
CA GLY A 297 -31.91 3.41 -17.58
C GLY A 297 -31.33 2.24 -18.38
N ARG A 298 -31.94 1.84 -19.51
CA ARG A 298 -31.49 0.69 -20.33
C ARG A 298 -30.87 1.07 -21.68
N ARG A 299 -31.41 2.09 -22.36
CA ARG A 299 -31.03 2.42 -23.74
C ARG A 299 -30.87 3.93 -23.99
N GLY A 300 -30.79 4.74 -22.94
CA GLY A 300 -30.48 6.18 -23.05
C GLY A 300 -31.59 7.07 -23.60
N ALA A 301 -32.63 6.50 -24.23
CA ALA A 301 -33.72 7.27 -24.82
C ALA A 301 -34.35 8.28 -23.84
N PRO A 302 -34.67 9.51 -24.28
CA PRO A 302 -35.22 10.54 -23.41
C PRO A 302 -36.60 10.15 -22.88
N ILE A 303 -36.78 10.29 -21.56
CA ILE A 303 -38.06 10.06 -20.87
C ILE A 303 -38.29 11.13 -19.80
N VAL A 304 -39.55 11.32 -19.42
CA VAL A 304 -39.90 12.05 -18.19
C VAL A 304 -39.49 11.19 -16.99
N ARG A 305 -38.32 11.50 -16.43
CA ARG A 305 -37.66 10.72 -15.38
C ARG A 305 -37.89 11.31 -14.00
N TYR A 306 -38.07 12.62 -13.91
CA TYR A 306 -38.24 13.37 -12.66
C TYR A 306 -39.56 14.14 -12.68
N GLY A 307 -39.95 14.71 -11.53
CA GLY A 307 -41.19 15.48 -11.37
C GLY A 307 -42.47 14.64 -11.30
N ASP A 308 -43.61 15.32 -11.16
CA ASP A 308 -44.92 14.69 -10.91
C ASP A 308 -45.44 13.85 -12.09
N LYS A 309 -44.85 14.06 -13.27
CA LYS A 309 -45.17 13.31 -14.49
C LYS A 309 -44.20 12.15 -14.76
N ALA A 310 -43.30 11.84 -13.83
CA ALA A 310 -42.32 10.77 -13.98
C ALA A 310 -43.00 9.42 -14.24
N ARG A 311 -42.68 8.78 -15.36
CA ARG A 311 -43.27 7.49 -15.75
C ARG A 311 -42.37 6.30 -15.40
N GLY A 312 -41.43 6.46 -14.47
CA GLY A 312 -40.46 5.45 -14.06
C GLY A 312 -39.11 5.55 -14.78
N THR A 313 -38.25 4.55 -14.58
CA THR A 313 -36.85 4.58 -15.05
C THR A 313 -36.64 4.03 -16.47
N LEU A 314 -37.69 3.50 -17.09
CA LEU A 314 -37.67 2.85 -18.40
C LEU A 314 -38.65 3.52 -19.37
N CYS A 315 -38.23 3.72 -20.62
CA CYS A 315 -39.11 4.14 -21.72
C CYS A 315 -40.05 3.01 -22.17
N VAL A 316 -41.08 3.37 -22.95
CA VAL A 316 -42.17 2.48 -23.38
C VAL A 316 -41.67 1.15 -23.96
N ASP A 317 -40.82 1.13 -24.98
CA ASP A 317 -40.40 -0.17 -25.55
C ASP A 317 -39.45 -0.97 -24.64
N CYS A 318 -38.79 -0.33 -23.67
CA CYS A 318 -38.08 -1.08 -22.62
C CYS A 318 -39.02 -1.73 -21.60
N LYS A 319 -40.22 -1.16 -21.40
CA LYS A 319 -41.25 -1.73 -20.53
C LYS A 319 -41.96 -2.91 -21.20
N VAL A 320 -42.22 -2.81 -22.51
CA VAL A 320 -42.88 -3.89 -23.29
C VAL A 320 -41.99 -5.14 -23.39
N GLY A 321 -40.67 -4.99 -23.31
CA GLY A 321 -39.71 -6.11 -23.31
C GLY A 321 -39.39 -6.73 -21.96
N LEU A 322 -40.18 -6.46 -20.91
CA LEU A 322 -40.08 -7.16 -19.62
C LEU A 322 -41.03 -8.37 -19.63
N PRO A 323 -40.59 -9.58 -19.26
CA PRO A 323 -41.52 -10.70 -19.11
C PRO A 323 -42.57 -10.33 -18.05
N SER A 324 -43.84 -10.55 -18.38
CA SER A 324 -44.95 -10.43 -17.45
C SER A 324 -44.67 -11.31 -16.23
N VAL A 325 -44.65 -10.72 -15.03
CA VAL A 325 -44.66 -11.45 -13.76
C VAL A 325 -46.11 -11.69 -13.37
#